data_AF-A0A398CAV7-F1
#
_entry.id   AF-A0A398CAV7-F1
#
_cell.length_a   1.000
_cell.length_b   1.000
_cell.length_c   1.000
_cell.angle_alpha   90.00
_cell.angle_beta   90.00
_cell.angle_gamma   90.00
#
_symmetry.space_group_name_H-M   'P 1'
#
loop_
_entity.id
_entity.type
_entity.pdbx_description
1 polymer ?
#
loop_
_entity_poly.entity_id
_entity_poly.type
_entity_poly.pdbx_seq_one_letter_code
_entity_poly.pdbx_strand_id
1 'polypeptide(L)'
;MDQVLNRLASWLLRAVVLVAGLVVFLSLLTAVLLLAALWGLRALWARITGRPVVPWVMGVDPRSAWRAAASRGAWRRQGQATAEPEQPPTPPQTGAAGPLMRPLPGTDEVTDVQPRPPRAPKDD
;
A
#
# COMPACT_ATOMS: atom_id res chain seq x y z
N MET A 1 27.20 18.21 61.55
CA MET A 1 27.87 17.28 60.60
C MET A 1 26.87 16.77 59.55
N ASP A 2 25.61 16.60 59.93
CA ASP A 2 24.51 16.08 59.09
C ASP A 2 24.17 16.95 57.88
N GLN A 3 24.33 18.28 58.00
CA GLN A 3 24.08 19.18 56.87
C GLN A 3 25.07 18.96 55.72
N VAL A 4 26.34 18.66 56.05
CA VAL A 4 27.38 18.36 55.05
C VAL A 4 27.10 17.00 54.41
N LEU A 5 26.75 16.00 55.21
CA LEU A 5 26.35 14.67 54.75
C LEU A 5 25.16 14.74 53.79
N ASN A 6 24.11 15.49 54.12
CA ASN A 6 22.91 15.59 53.28
C ASN A 6 23.17 16.33 51.97
N ARG A 7 24.01 17.38 51.99
CA ARG A 7 24.47 18.06 50.77
C ARG A 7 25.29 17.13 49.89
N LEU A 8 26.20 16.38 50.49
CA LEU A 8 27.07 15.43 49.77
C LEU A 8 26.23 14.30 49.14
N ALA A 9 25.27 13.74 49.88
CA ALA A 9 24.36 12.71 49.38
C ALA A 9 23.51 13.21 48.20
N SER A 10 22.95 14.41 48.29
CA SER A 10 22.17 15.01 47.20
C SER A 10 23.03 15.27 45.95
N TRP A 11 24.29 15.69 46.15
CA TRP A 11 25.23 15.88 45.07
C TRP A 11 25.66 14.57 44.42
N LEU A 12 25.95 13.53 45.23
CA LEU A 12 26.25 12.18 44.74
C LEU A 12 25.08 11.61 43.95
N LEU A 13 23.85 11.72 44.45
CA LEU A 13 22.67 11.22 43.76
C LEU A 13 22.52 11.89 42.38
N ARG A 14 22.70 13.21 42.31
CA ARG A 14 22.71 13.93 41.03
C ARG A 14 23.83 13.45 40.11
N ALA A 15 25.04 13.27 40.62
CA ALA A 15 26.17 12.77 39.84
C ALA A 15 25.88 11.36 39.29
N VAL A 16 25.35 10.46 40.11
CA VAL A 16 24.95 9.10 39.70
C VAL A 16 23.88 9.15 38.62
N VAL A 17 22.84 9.98 38.79
CA VAL A 17 21.78 10.15 37.77
C VAL A 17 22.35 10.70 36.47
N LEU A 18 23.26 11.68 36.52
CA LEU A 18 23.93 12.22 35.34
C LEU A 18 24.77 11.16 34.63
N VAL A 19 25.56 10.37 35.37
CA VAL A 19 26.36 9.28 34.81
C VAL A 19 25.47 8.20 34.20
N ALA A 20 24.40 7.81 34.88
CA ALA A 20 23.44 6.84 34.37
C ALA A 20 22.78 7.33 33.06
N GLY A 21 22.35 8.59 33.03
CA GLY A 21 21.82 9.23 31.83
C GLY A 21 22.84 9.28 30.69
N LEU A 22 24.09 9.62 31.00
CA LEU A 22 25.19 9.65 30.03
C LEU A 22 25.47 8.26 29.43
N VAL A 23 25.46 7.21 30.26
CA VAL A 23 25.62 5.82 29.79
C VAL A 23 24.48 5.44 28.85
N VAL A 24 23.22 5.74 29.20
CA VAL A 24 22.06 5.48 28.34
C VAL A 24 22.17 6.25 27.03
N PHE A 25 22.55 7.53 27.10
CA PHE A 25 22.74 8.38 25.92
C PHE A 25 23.83 7.82 25.00
N LEU A 26 24.99 7.47 25.52
CA LEU A 26 26.08 6.89 24.74
C LEU A 26 25.69 5.53 24.13
N SER A 27 24.94 4.72 24.86
CA SER A 27 24.41 3.45 24.36
C SER A 27 23.47 3.67 23.16
N LEU A 28 22.49 4.58 23.30
CA LEU A 28 21.57 4.94 22.22
C LEU A 28 22.31 5.54 21.02
N LEU A 29 23.24 6.46 21.27
CA LEU A 29 24.06 7.09 20.24
C LEU A 29 24.85 6.03 19.47
N THR A 30 25.49 5.11 20.18
CA THR A 30 26.23 3.99 19.58
C THR A 30 25.30 3.11 18.76
N ALA A 31 24.12 2.77 19.27
CA ALA A 31 23.13 1.97 18.55
C ALA A 31 22.68 2.65 17.24
N VAL A 32 22.41 3.96 17.27
CA VAL A 32 22.04 4.75 16.09
C VAL A 32 23.20 4.82 15.09
N LEU A 33 24.43 5.03 15.56
CA LEU A 33 25.62 5.05 14.70
C LEU A 33 25.85 3.70 14.02
N LEU A 34 25.70 2.59 14.74
CA LEU A 34 25.79 1.25 14.18
C LEU A 34 24.71 1.00 13.14
N LEU A 35 23.46 1.41 13.44
CA LEU A 35 22.37 1.30 12.49
C LEU A 35 22.65 2.15 11.24
N ALA A 36 23.07 3.41 11.42
CA ALA A 36 23.43 4.29 10.32
C ALA A 36 24.61 3.74 9.50
N ALA A 37 25.62 3.15 10.14
CA ALA A 37 26.74 2.51 9.47
C ALA A 37 26.28 1.29 8.66
N LEU A 38 25.41 0.45 9.22
CA LEU A 38 24.83 -0.70 8.53
C LEU A 38 24.02 -0.26 7.30
N TRP A 39 23.17 0.76 7.45
CA TRP A 39 22.37 1.34 6.36
C TRP A 39 23.24 2.03 5.31
N GLY A 40 24.25 2.78 5.74
CA GLY A 40 25.21 3.44 4.87
C GLY A 40 26.03 2.44 4.08
N LEU A 41 26.55 1.40 4.72
CA LEU A 41 27.27 0.31 4.06
C LEU A 41 26.36 -0.44 3.09
N ARG A 42 25.10 -0.69 3.45
CA ARG A 42 24.09 -1.31 2.58
C ARG A 42 23.82 -0.45 1.34
N ALA A 43 23.62 0.85 1.52
CA ALA A 43 23.40 1.81 0.44
C ALA A 43 24.64 1.95 -0.45
N LEU A 44 25.82 1.98 0.16
CA LEU A 44 27.10 2.04 -0.54
C LEU A 44 27.37 0.74 -1.33
N TRP A 45 27.02 -0.42 -0.77
CA TRP A 45 27.05 -1.70 -1.46
C TRP A 45 26.18 -1.70 -2.71
N ALA A 46 24.98 -1.11 -2.66
CA ALA A 46 24.13 -0.97 -3.86
C ALA A 46 24.84 -0.13 -4.94
N ARG A 47 25.55 0.93 -4.53
CA ARG A 47 26.29 1.80 -5.46
C ARG A 47 27.54 1.12 -6.03
N ILE A 48 28.31 0.42 -5.21
CA ILE A 48 29.56 -0.24 -5.62
C ILE A 48 29.27 -1.48 -6.48
N THR A 49 28.27 -2.27 -6.11
CA THR A 49 28.00 -3.57 -6.77
C THR A 49 27.02 -3.46 -7.93
N GLY A 50 26.34 -2.31 -8.10
CA GLY A 50 25.30 -2.10 -9.14
C GLY A 50 24.08 -3.01 -9.03
N ARG A 51 24.07 -3.94 -8.05
CA ARG A 51 22.97 -4.88 -7.80
C ARG A 51 22.08 -4.32 -6.69
N PRO A 52 20.78 -4.10 -6.96
CA PRO A 52 19.88 -3.56 -5.97
C PRO A 52 19.78 -4.53 -4.78
N VAL A 53 20.07 -3.99 -3.61
CA VAL A 53 19.73 -4.53 -2.29
C VAL A 53 18.27 -4.98 -2.32
N VAL A 54 18.01 -6.28 -2.22
CA VAL A 54 16.64 -6.82 -2.18
C VAL A 54 15.88 -6.14 -1.03
N PRO A 55 14.79 -5.40 -1.30
CA PRO A 55 14.02 -4.73 -0.26
C PRO A 55 13.35 -5.79 0.61
N TRP A 56 13.61 -5.75 1.92
CA TRP A 56 12.91 -6.57 2.91
C TRP A 56 11.45 -6.14 3.13
N VAL A 57 11.09 -4.98 2.59
CA VAL A 57 9.70 -4.55 2.49
C VAL A 57 9.14 -5.24 1.26
N MET A 58 8.12 -6.09 1.45
CA MET A 58 7.30 -6.65 0.37
C MET A 58 7.07 -5.56 -0.67
N GLY A 59 7.57 -5.76 -1.88
CA GLY A 59 7.54 -4.79 -2.96
C GLY A 59 6.10 -4.51 -3.38
N VAL A 60 5.37 -3.72 -2.61
CA VAL A 60 4.12 -3.13 -3.03
C VAL A 60 4.53 -2.04 -4.01
N ASP A 61 4.52 -2.40 -5.29
CA ASP A 61 4.71 -1.41 -6.35
C ASP A 61 3.60 -0.36 -6.18
N PRO A 62 3.93 0.89 -5.80
CA PRO A 62 2.94 1.90 -5.49
C PRO A 62 1.99 2.15 -6.66
N ARG A 63 2.44 1.94 -7.91
CA ARG A 63 1.58 2.04 -9.09
C ARG A 63 0.52 0.94 -9.16
N SER A 64 0.86 -0.26 -8.71
CA SER A 64 -0.08 -1.38 -8.65
C SER A 64 -1.16 -1.16 -7.58
N ALA A 65 -0.77 -0.60 -6.42
CA ALA A 65 -1.68 -0.28 -5.33
C ALA A 65 -2.72 0.80 -5.72
N TRP A 66 -2.27 1.87 -6.40
CA TRP A 66 -3.16 2.92 -6.89
C TRP A 66 -4.12 2.42 -7.98
N ARG A 67 -3.65 1.60 -8.92
CA ARG A 67 -4.51 0.97 -9.95
C ARG A 67 -5.56 0.06 -9.32
N ALA A 68 -5.19 -0.73 -8.31
CA ALA A 68 -6.11 -1.61 -7.58
C ALA A 68 -7.12 -0.87 -6.70
N ALA A 69 -6.82 0.37 -6.27
CA ALA A 69 -7.78 1.21 -5.55
C ALA A 69 -8.76 1.90 -6.52
N ALA A 70 -8.27 2.40 -7.66
CA ALA A 70 -9.09 3.03 -8.69
C ALA A 70 -10.12 2.05 -9.29
N SER A 71 -9.74 0.80 -9.54
CA SER A 71 -10.65 -0.23 -10.08
C SER A 71 -11.73 -0.66 -9.07
N ARG A 72 -11.44 -0.63 -7.77
CA ARG A 72 -12.42 -0.96 -6.71
C ARG A 72 -13.52 0.09 -6.53
N GLY A 73 -13.29 1.34 -6.97
CA GLY A 73 -14.32 2.39 -7.00
C GLY A 73 -15.39 2.20 -8.09
N ALA A 74 -15.08 1.46 -9.16
CA ALA A 74 -16.00 1.24 -10.27
C ALA A 74 -17.10 0.19 -9.94
N TRP A 75 -16.77 -0.84 -9.16
CA TRP A 75 -17.68 -1.96 -8.86
C TRP A 75 -18.87 -1.59 -7.96
N ARG A 76 -18.75 -0.55 -7.12
CA ARG A 76 -19.85 -0.11 -6.24
C ARG A 76 -21.02 0.55 -6.98
N ARG A 77 -20.87 0.91 -8.26
CA ARG A 77 -21.93 1.56 -9.04
C ARG A 77 -22.82 0.59 -9.83
N GLN A 78 -22.46 -0.68 -9.94
CA GLN A 78 -23.14 -1.65 -10.80
C GLN A 78 -24.22 -2.49 -10.08
N GLY A 79 -24.27 -2.48 -8.74
CA GLY A 79 -25.15 -3.35 -7.95
C GLY A 79 -26.57 -2.84 -7.70
N GLN A 80 -27.01 -1.75 -8.35
CA GLN A 80 -28.26 -1.05 -8.00
C GLN A 80 -29.29 -0.98 -9.13
N ALA A 81 -29.13 -1.76 -10.20
CA ALA A 81 -30.12 -1.84 -11.27
C ALA A 81 -30.91 -3.17 -11.21
N THR A 82 -32.15 -3.02 -10.77
CA THR A 82 -33.35 -3.77 -11.20
C THR A 82 -33.66 -5.09 -10.51
N ALA A 83 -34.59 -5.00 -9.56
CA ALA A 83 -35.45 -6.09 -9.10
C ALA A 83 -36.79 -6.06 -9.88
N GLU A 84 -37.28 -7.27 -10.22
CA GLU A 84 -38.68 -7.65 -10.56
C GLU A 84 -39.20 -7.33 -11.99
N PRO A 85 -40.24 -8.01 -12.59
CA PRO A 85 -41.04 -9.22 -12.22
C PRO A 85 -41.39 -10.25 -13.37
N GLU A 86 -42.05 -11.38 -12.99
CA GLU A 86 -42.95 -12.32 -13.77
C GLU A 86 -42.33 -13.20 -14.91
N GLN A 87 -42.72 -14.45 -15.27
CA GLN A 87 -43.81 -15.41 -14.99
C GLN A 87 -43.35 -16.85 -15.48
N PRO A 88 -44.06 -17.98 -15.18
CA PRO A 88 -43.60 -19.39 -15.26
C PRO A 88 -44.11 -20.19 -16.51
N PRO A 89 -44.08 -21.55 -16.53
CA PRO A 89 -42.98 -22.48 -16.81
C PRO A 89 -43.11 -23.20 -18.19
N THR A 90 -42.03 -23.71 -18.79
CA THR A 90 -42.11 -24.68 -19.92
C THR A 90 -40.98 -25.72 -19.82
N PRO A 91 -41.25 -27.03 -19.99
CA PRO A 91 -40.37 -28.12 -19.50
C PRO A 91 -39.42 -28.66 -20.61
N PRO A 92 -38.60 -29.71 -20.35
CA PRO A 92 -37.16 -29.70 -20.46
C PRO A 92 -36.64 -30.16 -21.83
N GLN A 93 -35.85 -29.34 -22.52
CA GLN A 93 -35.10 -29.78 -23.69
C GLN A 93 -33.74 -30.32 -23.22
N THR A 94 -33.72 -31.63 -22.99
CA THR A 94 -32.51 -32.45 -22.78
C THR A 94 -31.67 -32.44 -24.05
N GLY A 95 -30.56 -31.73 -24.01
CA GLY A 95 -29.56 -31.64 -25.08
C GLY A 95 -28.41 -30.76 -24.61
N ALA A 96 -27.62 -31.29 -23.68
CA ALA A 96 -26.61 -30.57 -22.93
C ALA A 96 -25.50 -29.96 -23.81
N ALA A 97 -25.64 -28.69 -24.17
CA ALA A 97 -24.51 -27.78 -24.30
C ALA A 97 -24.20 -27.24 -22.90
N GLY A 98 -22.97 -27.46 -22.42
CA GLY A 98 -22.55 -27.11 -21.07
C GLY A 98 -22.71 -25.61 -20.72
N PRO A 99 -22.71 -25.28 -19.41
CA PRO A 99 -23.07 -23.96 -18.87
C PRO A 99 -22.15 -22.79 -19.27
N LEU A 100 -21.15 -23.01 -20.12
CA LEU A 100 -20.21 -22.00 -20.61
C LEU A 100 -20.62 -21.37 -21.95
N MET A 101 -21.65 -21.89 -22.62
CA MET A 101 -22.11 -21.43 -23.93
C MET A 101 -23.54 -20.87 -23.88
N ARG A 102 -23.86 -20.13 -22.81
CA ARG A 102 -25.06 -19.29 -22.81
C ARG A 102 -24.62 -17.86 -23.14
N PRO A 103 -24.97 -17.32 -24.31
CA PRO A 103 -24.83 -15.90 -24.59
C PRO A 103 -25.55 -15.11 -23.50
N LEU A 104 -24.88 -14.13 -22.92
CA LEU A 104 -25.46 -13.24 -21.92
C LEU A 104 -26.59 -12.44 -22.60
N PRO A 105 -27.79 -12.35 -21.99
CA PRO A 105 -28.88 -11.54 -22.55
C PRO A 105 -28.43 -10.08 -22.63
N GLY A 106 -28.40 -9.54 -23.86
CA GLY A 106 -28.00 -8.15 -24.14
C GLY A 106 -26.74 -7.97 -25.01
N THR A 107 -26.03 -9.03 -25.41
CA THR A 107 -24.88 -8.90 -26.34
C THR A 107 -25.28 -8.74 -27.81
N ASP A 108 -26.54 -8.95 -28.17
CA ASP A 108 -27.03 -8.77 -29.55
C ASP A 108 -27.33 -7.31 -29.91
N GLU A 109 -27.27 -6.39 -28.93
CA GLU A 109 -27.59 -4.98 -29.10
C GLU A 109 -26.36 -4.07 -28.85
N VAL A 110 -25.18 -4.50 -29.30
CA VAL A 110 -24.04 -3.58 -29.44
C VAL A 110 -24.04 -3.07 -30.88
N THR A 111 -24.84 -2.02 -31.11
CA THR A 111 -24.75 -1.23 -32.35
C THR A 111 -23.39 -0.55 -32.39
N ASP A 112 -22.61 -0.88 -33.41
CA ASP A 112 -21.26 -0.39 -33.65
C ASP A 112 -21.22 1.15 -33.55
N VAL A 113 -20.37 1.68 -32.67
CA VAL A 113 -20.25 3.12 -32.45
C VAL A 113 -19.37 3.69 -33.55
N GLN A 114 -20.00 4.33 -34.55
CA GLN A 114 -19.28 5.08 -35.57
C GLN A 114 -18.42 6.20 -34.91
N PRO A 115 -17.09 6.21 -35.13
CA PRO A 115 -16.22 7.25 -34.60
C PRO A 115 -16.66 8.63 -35.11
N ARG A 116 -16.95 9.54 -34.18
CA ARG A 116 -17.23 10.93 -34.53
C ARG A 116 -15.97 11.57 -35.12
N PRO A 117 -16.01 12.15 -36.34
CA PRO A 117 -14.85 12.81 -36.90
C PRO A 117 -14.45 14.01 -36.01
N PRO A 118 -13.14 14.26 -35.84
CA PRO A 118 -12.65 15.35 -35.02
C PRO A 118 -13.17 16.68 -35.56
N ARG A 119 -13.68 17.52 -34.65
CA ARG A 119 -14.14 18.88 -34.96
C ARG A 119 -12.95 19.65 -35.52
N ALA A 120 -13.05 20.09 -36.77
CA ALA A 120 -12.04 20.94 -37.40
C ALA A 120 -11.85 22.22 -36.56
N PRO A 121 -10.61 22.74 -36.47
CA PRO A 121 -10.34 23.99 -35.80
C PRO A 121 -11.18 25.11 -36.42
N LYS A 122 -11.76 25.93 -35.56
CA LYS A 122 -12.46 27.14 -35.96
C LYS A 122 -11.39 28.15 -36.35
N ASP A 123 -11.24 28.38 -37.64
CA ASP A 123 -10.47 29.53 -38.12
C ASP A 123 -11.19 30.82 -37.70
N ASP A 124 -10.39 31.81 -37.30
CA ASP A 124 -10.77 33.11 -36.73
C ASP A 124 -11.75 33.91 -37.60
#